data_AF-A0A0A8ZZ11-F1
#
_entry.id   AF-A0A0A8ZZ11-F1
#
_cell.length_a   1.000
_cell.length_b   1.000
_cell.length_c   1.000
_cell.angle_alpha   90.00
_cell.angle_beta   90.00
_cell.angle_gamma   90.00
#
_symmetry.space_group_name_H-M   'P 1'
#
loop_
_entity.id
_entity.type
_entity.pdbx_description
1 polymer ?
#
loop_
_entity_poly.entity_id
_entity_poly.type
_entity_poly.pdbx_seq_one_letter_code
_entity_poly.pdbx_strand_id
1 'polypeptide(L)'
;MYFHVHCASHIVNLVVNDGLQPIESLITNLRNTVKYFKRSPSRMYKFVEVCNNYSIKVGRGLCLDVRTRWSSTYKMLDSCIEYRDAFGYYTEVDHNYEWQPTQSEWALYERIKSILGTMARATTPLPMFSILT
;
A
#
# COMPACT_ATOMS: atom_id res chain seq x y z
N MET A 1 -28.08 6.82 -15.49
CA MET A 1 -26.73 7.44 -15.53
C MET A 1 -25.72 6.51 -14.86
N TYR A 2 -25.43 5.35 -15.45
CA TYR A 2 -24.48 4.35 -14.90
C TYR A 2 -23.28 4.07 -15.83
N PHE A 3 -23.47 4.24 -17.14
CA PHE A 3 -22.42 3.98 -18.13
C PHE A 3 -21.24 4.97 -18.06
N HIS A 4 -21.48 6.27 -17.82
CA HIS A 4 -20.41 7.28 -17.80
C HIS A 4 -19.41 7.12 -16.64
N VAL A 5 -19.88 6.71 -15.45
CA VAL A 5 -19.04 6.59 -14.24
C VAL A 5 -18.10 5.39 -14.33
N HIS A 6 -18.58 4.26 -14.86
CA HIS A 6 -17.73 3.09 -15.11
C HIS A 6 -16.68 3.37 -16.20
N CYS A 7 -17.04 4.08 -17.28
CA CYS A 7 -16.08 4.49 -18.30
C CYS A 7 -14.99 5.40 -17.71
N ALA A 8 -15.35 6.41 -16.91
CA ALA A 8 -14.40 7.31 -16.29
C ALA A 8 -13.49 6.58 -15.29
N SER A 9 -14.05 5.75 -14.41
CA SER A 9 -13.27 4.93 -13.48
C SER A 9 -12.34 3.95 -14.20
N HIS A 10 -12.76 3.40 -15.33
CA HIS A 10 -11.94 2.50 -16.14
C HIS A 10 -10.78 3.24 -16.81
N ILE A 11 -11.04 4.41 -17.43
CA ILE A 11 -10.01 5.26 -18.04
C ILE A 11 -8.99 5.72 -16.98
N VAL A 12 -9.46 6.19 -15.82
CA VAL A 12 -8.58 6.58 -14.70
C VAL A 12 -7.74 5.37 -14.26
N ASN A 13 -8.34 4.18 -14.17
CA ASN A 13 -7.59 2.98 -13.84
C ASN A 13 -6.50 2.66 -14.86
N LEU A 14 -6.77 2.81 -16.16
CA LEU A 14 -5.76 2.61 -17.21
C LEU A 14 -4.63 3.65 -17.11
N VAL A 15 -4.97 4.94 -17.06
CA VAL A 15 -3.99 6.04 -17.01
C VAL A 15 -3.09 5.96 -15.77
N VAL A 16 -3.68 5.68 -14.60
CA VAL A 16 -2.89 5.57 -13.37
C VAL A 16 -1.98 4.35 -13.41
N ASN A 17 -2.49 3.18 -13.83
CA ASN A 17 -1.64 1.98 -13.90
C ASN A 17 -0.52 2.11 -14.94
N ASP A 18 -0.77 2.82 -16.05
CA ASP A 18 0.27 3.15 -17.04
C ASP A 18 1.34 4.06 -16.42
N GLY A 19 0.92 5.11 -15.70
CA GLY A 19 1.82 5.98 -14.96
C GLY A 19 2.60 5.32 -13.82
N LEU A 20 2.14 4.15 -13.33
CA LEU A 20 2.86 3.35 -12.33
C LEU A 20 3.90 2.41 -12.98
N GLN A 21 3.84 2.12 -14.29
CA GLN A 21 4.78 1.21 -14.95
C GLN A 21 6.26 1.57 -14.74
N PRO A 22 6.68 2.86 -14.84
CA PRO A 22 8.09 3.23 -14.65
C PRO A 22 8.64 2.92 -13.25
N ILE A 23 7.76 2.78 -12.25
CA ILE A 23 8.09 2.54 -10.84
C ILE A 23 7.61 1.17 -10.34
N GLU A 24 7.22 0.27 -11.25
CA GLU A 24 6.69 -1.06 -10.91
C GLU A 24 7.72 -1.94 -10.18
N SER A 25 9.03 -1.73 -10.43
CA SER A 25 10.10 -2.42 -9.69
C SER A 25 10.06 -2.09 -8.20
N LEU A 26 9.91 -0.80 -7.87
CA LEU A 26 9.78 -0.31 -6.50
C LEU A 26 8.52 -0.88 -5.83
N ILE A 27 7.37 -0.81 -6.52
CA ILE A 27 6.10 -1.36 -6.00
C ILE A 27 6.21 -2.89 -5.82
N THR A 28 6.93 -3.58 -6.70
CA THR A 28 7.16 -5.02 -6.60
C THR A 28 7.99 -5.39 -5.38
N ASN A 29 8.99 -4.59 -5.00
CA ASN A 29 9.75 -4.80 -3.78
C ASN A 29 8.84 -4.72 -2.54
N LEU A 30 7.99 -3.70 -2.48
CA LEU A 30 6.97 -3.57 -1.43
C LEU A 30 6.01 -4.77 -1.41
N ARG A 31 5.57 -5.22 -2.59
CA ARG A 31 4.69 -6.38 -2.75
C ARG A 31 5.35 -7.66 -2.25
N ASN A 32 6.64 -7.82 -2.48
CA ASN A 32 7.41 -8.98 -2.04
C ASN A 32 7.55 -9.02 -0.52
N THR A 33 7.77 -7.88 0.15
CA THR A 33 7.77 -7.85 1.63
C THR A 33 6.40 -8.25 2.19
N VAL A 34 5.30 -7.73 1.65
CA VAL A 34 3.95 -8.11 2.11
C VAL A 34 3.71 -9.60 1.92
N LYS A 35 4.11 -10.17 0.77
CA LYS A 35 4.04 -11.61 0.51
C LYS A 35 4.87 -12.41 1.50
N TYR A 36 6.06 -11.93 1.86
CA TYR A 36 6.95 -12.60 2.79
C TYR A 36 6.27 -12.85 4.15
N PHE A 37 5.63 -11.81 4.70
CA PHE A 37 4.88 -11.91 5.96
C PHE A 37 3.60 -12.74 5.81
N LYS A 38 2.85 -12.56 4.71
CA LYS A 38 1.59 -13.29 4.50
C LYS A 38 1.74 -14.77 4.18
N ARG A 39 2.92 -15.21 3.71
CA ARG A 39 3.18 -16.61 3.35
C ARG A 39 3.23 -17.54 4.57
N SER A 40 3.48 -17.02 5.77
CA SER A 40 3.57 -17.82 6.99
C SER A 40 2.88 -17.11 8.15
N PRO A 41 1.87 -17.74 8.80
CA PRO A 41 1.27 -17.20 10.01
C PRO A 41 2.31 -16.94 11.13
N SER A 42 3.34 -17.78 11.22
CA SER A 42 4.41 -17.60 12.20
C SER A 42 5.25 -16.34 11.95
N ARG A 43 5.52 -15.99 10.67
CA ARG A 43 6.19 -14.73 10.32
C ARG A 43 5.34 -13.52 10.67
N MET A 44 4.04 -13.58 10.37
CA MET A 44 3.11 -12.52 10.74
C MET A 44 3.02 -12.36 12.27
N TYR A 45 2.98 -13.45 13.02
CA TYR A 45 2.97 -13.42 14.48
C TYR A 45 4.23 -12.72 15.03
N LYS A 46 5.41 -13.13 14.59
CA LYS A 46 6.68 -12.48 14.97
C LYS A 46 6.73 -11.01 14.58
N PHE A 47 6.17 -10.65 13.43
CA PHE A 47 6.09 -9.25 12.99
C PHE A 47 5.21 -8.41 13.91
N VAL A 48 4.08 -8.95 14.38
CA VAL A 48 3.22 -8.28 15.37
C VAL A 48 3.93 -8.19 16.72
N GLU A 49 4.69 -9.21 17.14
CA GLU A 49 5.54 -9.13 18.34
C GLU A 49 6.57 -8.00 18.24
N VAL A 50 7.24 -7.85 17.08
CA VAL A 50 8.14 -6.71 16.82
C VAL A 50 7.39 -5.39 16.98
N CYS A 51 6.19 -5.27 16.39
CA CYS A 51 5.39 -4.04 16.55
C CYS A 51 5.09 -3.74 18.02
N ASN A 52 4.70 -4.75 18.80
CA ASN A 52 4.40 -4.59 20.22
C ASN A 52 5.65 -4.22 21.04
N ASN A 53 6.77 -4.88 20.79
CA ASN A 53 8.03 -4.65 21.52
C ASN A 53 8.57 -3.23 21.33
N TYR A 54 8.41 -2.68 20.14
CA TYR A 54 8.85 -1.32 19.80
C TYR A 54 7.72 -0.28 19.92
N SER A 55 6.58 -0.64 20.54
CA SER A 55 5.41 0.24 20.71
C SER A 55 4.89 0.87 19.41
N ILE A 56 5.07 0.17 18.29
CA ILE A 56 4.52 0.55 16.99
C ILE A 56 3.04 0.21 17.00
N LYS A 57 2.20 1.21 16.77
CA LYS A 57 0.74 1.04 16.77
C LYS A 57 0.33 0.04 15.71
N VAL A 58 -0.21 -1.10 16.13
CA VAL A 58 -0.83 -2.08 15.24
C VAL A 58 -2.16 -1.49 14.75
N GLY A 59 -2.16 -1.02 13.50
CA GLY A 59 -3.29 -0.40 12.83
C GLY A 59 -4.00 -1.34 11.88
N ARG A 60 -4.24 -0.87 10.64
CA ARG A 60 -4.72 -1.76 9.57
C ARG A 60 -3.62 -2.80 9.31
N GLY A 61 -3.97 -4.08 9.18
CA GLY A 61 -2.99 -5.11 8.86
C GLY A 61 -2.39 -4.93 7.46
N LEU A 62 -1.23 -5.54 7.20
CA LEU A 62 -0.60 -5.53 5.88
C LEU A 62 -1.58 -6.06 4.82
N CYS A 63 -1.72 -5.34 3.70
CA CYS A 63 -2.60 -5.74 2.60
C CYS A 63 -1.81 -5.91 1.31
N LEU A 64 -2.09 -6.99 0.58
CA LEU A 64 -1.48 -7.25 -0.71
C LEU A 64 -2.34 -6.57 -1.78
N ASP A 65 -1.72 -5.87 -2.70
CA ASP A 65 -2.44 -5.21 -3.78
C ASP A 65 -2.89 -6.19 -4.88
N VAL A 66 -3.77 -5.70 -5.74
CA VAL A 66 -4.16 -6.29 -7.02
C VAL A 66 -3.54 -5.42 -8.10
N ARG A 67 -2.58 -5.96 -8.85
CA ARG A 67 -1.74 -5.19 -9.80
C ARG A 67 -2.52 -4.33 -10.80
N THR A 68 -3.71 -4.77 -11.20
CA THR A 68 -4.55 -4.07 -12.18
C THR A 68 -5.41 -2.98 -11.56
N ARG A 69 -5.34 -2.75 -10.23
CA ARG A 69 -6.18 -1.81 -9.49
C ARG A 69 -5.31 -0.90 -8.62
N TRP A 70 -5.01 0.30 -9.12
CA TRP A 70 -4.20 1.29 -8.39
C TRP A 70 -4.74 1.62 -6.99
N SER A 71 -6.07 1.53 -6.77
CA SER A 71 -6.69 1.77 -5.47
C SER A 71 -6.28 0.74 -4.41
N SER A 72 -5.96 -0.48 -4.83
CA SER A 72 -5.41 -1.52 -3.94
C SER A 72 -3.91 -1.30 -3.70
N THR A 73 -3.16 -0.82 -4.71
CA THR A 73 -1.76 -0.42 -4.56
C THR A 73 -1.61 0.75 -3.59
N TYR A 74 -2.51 1.73 -3.66
CA TYR A 74 -2.60 2.82 -2.69
C TYR A 74 -2.80 2.30 -1.25
N LYS A 75 -3.72 1.36 -1.04
CA LYS A 75 -3.96 0.76 0.29
C LYS A 75 -2.73 0.00 0.80
N MET A 76 -2.04 -0.73 -0.07
CA MET A 76 -0.80 -1.43 0.28
C MET A 76 0.27 -0.44 0.71
N LEU A 77 0.52 0.60 -0.09
CA LEU A 77 1.46 1.69 0.25
C LEU A 77 1.11 2.35 1.58
N ASP A 78 -0.16 2.71 1.76
CA ASP A 78 -0.66 3.35 2.96
C ASP A 78 -0.39 2.50 4.21
N SER A 79 -0.71 1.21 4.17
CA SER A 79 -0.44 0.29 5.29
C SER A 79 1.04 0.05 5.52
N CYS A 80 1.85 -0.18 4.48
CA CYS A 80 3.26 -0.49 4.65
C CYS A 80 4.06 0.71 5.18
N ILE A 81 3.69 1.94 4.82
CA ILE A 81 4.32 3.14 5.36
C ILE A 81 4.08 3.26 6.87
N GLU A 82 2.90 2.87 7.37
CA GLU A 82 2.61 2.84 8.81
C GLU A 82 3.53 1.86 9.58
N TYR A 83 4.04 0.81 8.92
CA TYR A 83 4.93 -0.20 9.52
C TYR A 83 6.39 -0.09 9.09
N ARG A 84 6.80 1.06 8.55
CA ARG A 84 8.17 1.27 8.06
C ARG A 84 9.25 0.82 9.06
N ASP A 85 9.14 1.26 10.31
CA ASP A 85 10.14 0.96 11.34
C ASP A 85 10.11 -0.52 11.74
N ALA A 86 8.92 -1.13 11.78
CA ALA A 86 8.76 -2.55 12.08
C ALA A 86 9.48 -3.43 11.06
N PHE A 87 9.48 -3.06 9.77
CA PHE A 87 10.25 -3.78 8.76
C PHE A 87 11.75 -3.73 9.02
N GLY A 88 12.27 -2.59 9.50
CA GLY A 88 13.67 -2.46 9.89
C GLY A 88 14.03 -3.40 11.04
N TYR A 89 13.27 -3.32 12.15
CA TYR A 89 13.49 -4.18 13.32
C TYR A 89 13.32 -5.67 13.03
N TYR A 90 12.44 -6.04 12.09
CA TYR A 90 12.21 -7.45 11.77
C TYR A 90 13.44 -8.13 11.12
N THR A 91 14.38 -7.38 10.53
CA THR A 91 15.64 -7.93 10.00
C THR A 91 16.50 -8.61 11.07
N GLU A 92 16.35 -8.20 12.34
CA GLU A 92 17.03 -8.80 13.49
C GLU A 92 16.36 -10.11 13.95
N VAL A 93 15.10 -10.35 13.55
CA VAL A 93 14.28 -11.48 14.01
C VAL A 93 14.31 -12.67 13.03
N ASP A 94 14.36 -12.41 11.72
CA ASP A 94 14.46 -13.45 10.70
C ASP A 94 15.52 -13.06 9.67
N HIS A 95 16.69 -13.69 9.74
CA HIS A 95 17.80 -13.41 8.82
C HIS A 95 17.51 -13.76 7.35
N ASN A 96 16.42 -14.48 7.05
CA ASN A 96 15.98 -14.69 5.67
C ASN A 96 15.19 -13.48 5.12
N TYR A 97 14.95 -12.45 5.93
CA TYR A 97 14.30 -11.22 5.53
C TYR A 97 15.33 -10.14 5.23
N GLU A 98 15.55 -9.86 3.94
CA GLU A 98 16.63 -9.00 3.47
C GLU A 98 16.16 -7.63 2.98
N TRP A 99 14.84 -7.38 2.92
CA TRP A 99 14.31 -6.15 2.33
C TRP A 99 14.56 -4.94 3.23
N GLN A 100 15.50 -4.08 2.81
CA GLN A 100 15.92 -2.88 3.53
C GLN A 100 15.91 -1.67 2.59
N PRO A 101 14.77 -0.98 2.44
CA PRO A 101 14.69 0.19 1.58
C PRO A 101 15.49 1.37 2.13
N THR A 102 16.17 2.08 1.25
CA THR A 102 16.86 3.33 1.55
C THR A 102 15.87 4.45 1.90
N GLN A 103 16.36 5.51 2.54
CA GLN A 103 15.55 6.70 2.83
C GLN A 103 14.96 7.32 1.55
N SER A 104 15.70 7.28 0.44
CA SER A 104 15.24 7.78 -0.85
C SER A 104 14.10 6.94 -1.42
N GLU A 105 14.16 5.61 -1.28
CA GLU A 105 13.06 4.72 -1.68
C GLU A 105 11.82 4.94 -0.81
N TRP A 106 11.98 5.16 0.49
CA TRP A 106 10.87 5.56 1.37
C TRP A 106 10.23 6.88 0.93
N ALA A 107 11.03 7.88 0.59
CA ALA A 107 10.52 9.15 0.06
C ALA A 107 9.77 8.96 -1.27
N LEU A 108 10.20 8.03 -2.13
CA LEU A 108 9.47 7.68 -3.35
C LEU A 108 8.13 7.02 -3.01
N TYR A 109 8.08 6.05 -2.08
CA TYR A 109 6.82 5.43 -1.65
C TYR A 109 5.81 6.46 -1.13
N GLU A 110 6.27 7.42 -0.30
CA GLU A 110 5.42 8.50 0.22
C GLU A 110 4.91 9.42 -0.89
N ARG A 111 5.78 9.78 -1.86
CA ARG A 111 5.38 10.59 -3.01
C ARG A 111 4.33 9.89 -3.86
N ILE A 112 4.51 8.60 -4.14
CA ILE A 112 3.55 7.78 -4.88
C ILE A 112 2.22 7.70 -4.12
N LYS A 113 2.28 7.41 -2.81
CA LYS A 113 1.09 7.40 -1.93
C LYS A 113 0.34 8.73 -2.00
N SER A 114 1.04 9.87 -1.96
CA SER A 114 0.43 11.20 -2.04
C SER A 114 -0.28 11.44 -3.38
N ILE A 115 0.35 11.08 -4.49
CA ILE A 115 -0.25 11.19 -5.84
C ILE A 115 -1.50 10.31 -5.92
N LEU A 116 -1.39 9.03 -5.54
CA LEU A 116 -2.52 8.11 -5.57
C LEU A 116 -3.64 8.51 -4.59
N GLY A 117 -3.29 9.06 -3.43
CA GLY A 117 -4.25 9.61 -2.47
C GLY A 117 -5.01 10.82 -3.01
N THR A 118 -4.34 11.67 -3.80
CA THR A 118 -4.99 12.79 -4.50
C THR A 118 -6.00 12.28 -5.52
N MET A 119 -5.63 11.25 -6.31
CA MET A 119 -6.54 10.61 -7.26
C MET A 119 -7.71 9.90 -6.56
N ALA A 120 -7.46 9.25 -5.41
CA ALA A 120 -8.50 8.64 -4.58
C ALA A 120 -9.51 9.67 -4.11
N ARG A 121 -9.06 10.82 -3.60
CA ARG A 121 -9.94 11.92 -3.16
C ARG A 121 -10.76 12.52 -4.30
N ALA A 122 -10.16 12.65 -5.48
CA ALA A 122 -10.84 13.15 -6.68
C ALA A 122 -11.89 12.17 -7.23
N THR A 123 -11.73 10.88 -6.93
CA THR A 123 -12.62 9.81 -7.41
C THR A 123 -13.64 9.35 -6.36
N THR A 124 -13.41 9.59 -5.06
CA THR A 124 -14.50 9.51 -4.08
C THR A 124 -15.55 10.54 -4.48
N PRO A 125 -16.82 10.14 -4.61
CA PRO A 125 -17.86 11.08 -4.95
C PRO A 125 -17.79 12.24 -3.96
N LEU A 126 -17.72 13.47 -4.48
CA LEU A 126 -18.13 14.66 -3.75
C LEU A 126 -19.41 14.30 -2.98
N PRO A 127 -19.62 14.76 -1.73
CA PRO A 127 -20.87 14.55 -1.03
C PRO A 127 -21.99 15.29 -1.78
N MET A 128 -22.49 14.66 -2.84
CA MET A 128 -23.62 15.06 -3.65
C MET A 128 -24.64 13.93 -3.64
N PHE A 129 -24.76 13.23 -2.51
CA PHE A 129 -25.96 12.51 -2.09
C PHE A 129 -25.96 12.41 -0.57
N SER A 130 -25.96 13.57 0.10
CA SER A 130 -26.52 13.73 1.43
C SER A 130 -27.82 14.52 1.33
N ILE A 131 -28.77 14.03 0.52
CA ILE A 131 -30.19 14.35 0.65
C ILE A 131 -30.97 13.15 0.11
N LEU A 132 -31.49 12.32 1.02
CA LEU A 132 -32.88 11.90 1.16
C LEU A 132 -32.93 10.63 2.00
N THR A 133 -33.39 10.84 3.24
CA THR A 133 -34.07 9.94 4.20
C THR A 133 -33.40 8.61 4.56
#